data_AF-A0A1L5KU03-F1
#
_entry.id   AF-A0A1L5KU03-F1
#
_cell.length_a   1.000
_cell.length_b   1.000
_cell.length_c   1.000
_cell.angle_alpha   90.00
_cell.angle_beta   90.00
_cell.angle_gamma   90.00
#
_symmetry.space_group_name_H-M   'P 1'
#
loop_
_entity.id
_entity.type
_entity.pdbx_description
1 polymer ?
#
loop_
_entity_poly.entity_id
_entity_poly.type
_entity_poly.pdbx_seq_one_letter_code
_entity_poly.pdbx_strand_id
1 'polypeptide(L)' 'MPLKETIRGFKKILDGECDEIPESCFLFAGTIDDVFEKAKKTQ' A
#
# COMPACT_ATOMS: atom_id res chain seq x y z
N MET A 1 5.92 11.57 7.13
CA MET A 1 5.26 10.29 7.43
C MET A 1 5.43 9.95 8.91
N PRO A 2 4.35 9.64 9.63
CA PRO A 2 4.43 9.13 10.99
C PRO A 2 4.92 7.68 11.00
N LEU A 3 5.82 7.33 11.91
CA LEU A 3 6.40 5.97 12.01
C LEU A 3 5.33 4.87 12.15
N LYS A 4 4.23 5.16 12.86
CA LYS A 4 3.12 4.22 13.04
C LYS A 4 2.46 3.82 11.72
N GLU A 5 2.31 4.76 10.80
CA GLU A 5 1.66 4.54 9.49
C GLU A 5 2.56 3.70 8.58
N THR A 6 3.87 3.96 8.61
CA THR A 6 4.86 3.16 7.91
C THR A 6 4.84 1.72 8.40
N ILE A 7 4.90 1.49 9.72
CA ILE A 7 4.87 0.14 10.30
C ILE A 7 3.56 -0.59 9.95
N ARG A 8 2.42 0.11 9.98
CA ARG A 8 1.12 -0.46 9.60
C ARG A 8 1.09 -0.88 8.12
N GLY A 9 1.66 -0.06 7.23
CA GLY A 9 1.77 -0.38 5.81
C GLY A 9 2.63 -1.61 5.56
N PHE A 10 3.84 -1.66 6.12
CA PHE A 10 4.71 -2.84 6.01
C PHE A 10 4.06 -4.09 6.59
N LYS A 11 3.32 -3.99 7.70
CA LYS A 11 2.58 -5.13 8.25
C LYS A 11 1.55 -5.67 7.26
N LYS A 12 0.75 -4.82 6.62
CA LYS A 12 -0.24 -5.24 5.61
C LYS A 12 0.38 -5.89 4.38
N ILE A 13 1.53 -5.37 3.93
CA ILE A 13 2.30 -5.98 2.85
C ILE A 13 2.76 -7.39 3.24
N LEU A 14 3.30 -7.55 4.45
CA LEU A 14 3.73 -8.85 4.97
C LEU A 14 2.58 -9.82 5.28
N ASP A 15 1.38 -9.30 5.55
CA ASP A 15 0.17 -10.10 5.78
C ASP A 15 -0.41 -10.66 4.46
N GLY A 16 0.07 -10.17 3.31
CA GLY A 16 -0.40 -10.58 1.98
C GLY A 16 -1.62 -9.79 1.49
N GLU A 17 -2.08 -8.74 2.20
CA GLU A 17 -3.22 -7.92 1.75
C GLU A 17 -2.93 -7.11 0.48
N CYS A 18 -1.66 -7.00 0.09
CA CYS A 18 -1.24 -6.27 -1.10
C CYS A 18 -0.64 -7.16 -2.20
N ASP A 19 -0.74 -8.50 -2.08
CA ASP A 19 -0.21 -9.44 -3.08
C ASP A 19 -0.86 -9.28 -4.46
N GLU A 20 -2.15 -8.92 -4.48
CA GLU A 20 -2.92 -8.68 -5.71
C GLU A 20 -2.66 -7.28 -6.32
N ILE A 21 -1.91 -6.42 -5.62
CA ILE A 21 -1.69 -5.04 -6.03
C ILE A 21 -0.44 -4.96 -6.90
N PRO A 22 -0.51 -4.40 -8.12
CA PRO A 22 0.67 -4.23 -8.95
C PRO A 22 1.67 -3.25 -8.32
N GLU A 23 2.97 -3.54 -8.46
CA GLU A 23 4.06 -2.74 -7.87
C GLU A 23 4.00 -1.25 -8.27
N SER A 24 3.40 -0.94 -9.41
CA SER A 24 3.17 0.44 -9.88
C SER A 24 2.27 1.27 -8.94
N CYS A 25 1.36 0.63 -8.20
CA CYS A 25 0.50 1.31 -7.23
C CYS A 25 1.26 1.73 -5.96
N PHE A 26 2.40 1.09 -5.66
CA PHE A 26 3.30 1.49 -4.58
C PHE A 26 4.19 2.66 -4.98
N LEU A 27 4.37 2.87 -6.28
CA LEU A 27 5.15 3.98 -6.81
C LEU A 27 4.40 5.30 -6.53
N PHE A 28 5.12 6.23 -5.87
CA PHE A 28 4.60 7.52 -5.41
C PHE A 28 3.48 7.46 -4.36
N ALA A 29 3.29 6.32 -3.68
CA ALA A 29 2.32 6.23 -2.59
C ALA A 29 2.89 6.82 -1.29
N GLY A 30 2.14 7.75 -0.69
CA GLY A 30 2.51 8.38 0.59
C GLY A 30 2.09 7.56 1.82
N THR A 31 1.08 6.71 1.70
CA THR A 31 0.60 5.82 2.74
C THR A 31 0.09 4.54 2.11
N ILE A 32 -0.09 3.50 2.90
CA ILE A 32 -0.65 2.24 2.40
C ILE A 32 -2.09 2.42 1.88
N ASP A 33 -2.84 3.37 2.42
CA ASP A 33 -4.17 3.74 1.93
C ASP A 33 -4.12 4.24 0.48
N ASP A 34 -3.13 5.07 0.14
CA ASP A 34 -2.92 5.57 -1.23
C ASP A 34 -2.66 4.43 -2.22
N VAL A 35 -1.93 3.39 -1.77
CA VAL A 35 -1.71 2.15 -2.54
C VAL A 35 -3.03 1.44 -2.82
N PHE A 36 -3.88 1.27 -1.80
CA PHE A 36 -5.20 0.63 -1.95
C PHE A 36 -6.13 1.45 -2.85
N GLU A 37 -6.14 2.78 -2.73
CA GLU A 37 -6.94 3.64 -3.61
C GLU A 37 -6.49 3.55 -5.07
N LYS A 38 -5.17 3.55 -5.32
CA LYS A 38 -4.63 3.33 -6.66
C LYS A 38 -4.93 1.94 -7.20
N ALA A 39 -4.81 0.91 -6.36
CA ALA A 39 -5.15 -0.46 -6.73
C ALA A 39 -6.62 -0.54 -7.18
N LYS A 40 -7.54 0.04 -6.40
CA LYS A 40 -8.97 0.13 -6.75
C LYS A 40 -9.25 0.92 -8.03
N LYS A 41 -8.41 1.90 -8.38
CA LYS A 41 -8.54 2.66 -9.64
C LYS A 41 -7.92 1.96 -10.85
N THR A 42 -7.01 1.00 -10.62
CA THR A 42 -6.28 0.27 -11.67
C THR A 42 -6.93 -1.09 -11.98
N GLN A 43 -7.96 -1.45 -11.21
CA GLN A 43 -8.79 -2.65 -11.41
C GLN A 43 -10.12 -2.29 -12.04
#